data_AF-A0A392T5I5-F1
#
_entry.id   AF-A0A392T5I5-F1
#
_cell.length_a   1.000
_cell.length_b   1.000
_cell.length_c   1.000
_cell.angle_alpha   90.00
_cell.angle_beta   90.00
_cell.angle_gamma   90.00
#
_symmetry.space_group_name_H-M   'P 1'
#
loop_
_entity.id
_entity.type
_entity.pdbx_description
1 polymer ?
#
loop_
_entity_poly.entity_id
_entity_poly.type
_entity_poly.pdbx_seq_one_letter_code
_entity_poly.pdbx_strand_id
1 'polypeptide(L)' 'MDKGKYCRYHRSYGHVTEDCVHLKDAIEILIQKGYARKYVKEGNRETNEAQMAIDAPATDDEEN' A
#
# COMPACT_ATOMS: atom_id res chain seq x y z
N MET A 1 7.15 5.23 -33.12
CA MET A 1 7.81 4.94 -31.82
C MET A 1 8.31 6.26 -31.26
N ASP A 2 7.60 6.81 -30.27
CA ASP A 2 8.00 8.03 -29.57
C ASP A 2 9.28 7.76 -28.77
N LYS A 3 10.43 8.04 -29.39
CA LYS A 3 11.76 7.87 -28.76
C LYS A 3 11.96 8.75 -27.52
N GLY A 4 11.06 9.70 -27.26
CA GLY A 4 11.06 10.54 -26.06
C GLY A 4 10.48 9.86 -24.81
N LYS A 5 9.79 8.73 -24.94
CA LYS A 5 9.12 8.05 -23.81
C LYS A 5 9.74 6.66 -23.61
N TYR A 6 10.68 6.58 -22.66
CA TYR A 6 11.36 5.34 -22.28
C TYR A 6 10.98 4.91 -20.86
N CYS A 7 10.52 3.67 -20.73
CA CYS A 7 10.19 3.08 -19.43
C CYS A 7 11.37 2.24 -18.95
N ARG A 8 12.02 2.66 -17.86
CA ARG A 8 13.14 1.92 -17.26
C ARG A 8 12.74 0.55 -16.72
N TYR A 9 11.50 0.39 -16.25
CA TYR A 9 10.99 -0.87 -15.70
C TYR A 9 10.87 -1.96 -16.77
N HIS A 10 10.29 -1.63 -17.92
CA HIS A 10 10.17 -2.56 -19.04
C HIS A 10 11.37 -2.54 -20.00
N ARG A 11 12.28 -1.58 -19.85
CA ARG A 11 13.41 -1.32 -20.76
C ARG A 11 12.96 -1.18 -22.21
N SER A 12 11.81 -0.53 -22.42
CA SER A 12 11.15 -0.38 -23.71
C SER A 12 10.63 1.04 -23.92
N TYR A 13 10.31 1.36 -25.18
CA TYR A 13 9.74 2.65 -25.58
C TYR A 13 8.21 2.58 -25.64
N GLY A 14 7.56 3.73 -25.41
CA GLY A 14 6.12 3.91 -25.55
C GLY A 14 5.50 4.71 -24.40
N HIS A 15 6.02 4.54 -23.18
CA HIS A 15 5.63 5.31 -21.99
C HIS A 15 6.85 5.58 -21.12
N VAL A 16 6.75 6.55 -20.21
CA VAL A 16 7.76 6.78 -19.17
C VAL A 16 7.45 5.95 -17.94
N THR A 17 8.43 5.74 -17.07
CA THR A 17 8.27 4.94 -15.85
C THR A 17 7.13 5.42 -14.95
N GLU A 18 6.85 6.73 -14.90
CA GLU A 18 5.77 7.32 -14.11
C GLU A 18 4.36 6.92 -14.59
N ASP A 19 4.22 6.60 -15.87
CA ASP A 19 2.97 6.17 -16.49
C ASP A 19 2.80 4.63 -16.49
N CYS A 20 3.79 3.90 -15.96
CA CYS A 20 3.79 2.45 -16.02
C CYS A 20 2.80 1.85 -15.00
N VAL A 21 1.66 1.37 -15.50
CA VAL A 21 0.62 0.75 -14.66
C VAL A 21 1.14 -0.48 -13.94
N HIS A 22 1.83 -1.39 -14.64
CA HIS A 22 2.40 -2.59 -14.02
C HIS A 22 3.38 -2.30 -12.87
N LEU A 23 4.12 -1.19 -12.97
CA LEU A 23 5.01 -0.78 -11.89
C LEU A 23 4.22 -0.29 -10.68
N LYS A 24 3.14 0.48 -10.89
CA LYS A 24 2.26 0.93 -9.80
C LYS A 24 1.60 -0.26 -9.10
N ASP A 25 1.07 -1.21 -9.86
CA ASP A 25 0.44 -2.42 -9.32
C ASP A 25 1.45 -3.26 -8.51
N ALA A 26 2.67 -3.42 -9.02
CA ALA A 26 3.73 -4.14 -8.31
C ALA A 26 4.07 -3.46 -6.97
N ILE A 27 4.15 -2.12 -6.94
CA ILE A 27 4.38 -1.35 -5.70
C ILE A 27 3.20 -1.52 -4.73
N GLU A 28 1.97 -1.45 -5.21
CA GLU A 28 0.77 -1.65 -4.38
C GLU A 28 0.77 -3.03 -3.71
N ILE A 29 1.07 -4.09 -4.48
CA ILE A 29 1.18 -5.46 -3.94
C ILE A 29 2.28 -5.55 -2.88
N LEU A 30 3.43 -4.89 -3.11
CA LEU A 30 4.52 -4.86 -2.14
C LEU A 30 4.15 -4.12 -0.84
N ILE A 31 3.33 -3.07 -0.93
CA ILE A 31 2.81 -2.33 0.22
C ILE A 31 1.78 -3.19 0.97
N GLN A 32 0.80 -3.76 0.27
CA GLN A 32 -0.23 -4.62 0.85
C GLN A 32 0.36 -5.83 1.58
N LYS A 33 1.41 -6.45 1.01
CA LYS A 33 2.13 -7.56 1.65
C LYS A 33 3.11 -7.12 2.74
N GLY A 34 3.31 -5.82 2.92
CA GLY A 34 4.22 -5.28 3.91
C GLY A 34 5.70 -5.37 3.57
N TYR A 35 6.06 -5.80 2.36
CA TYR A 35 7.46 -5.90 1.90
C TYR A 35 8.09 -4.54 1.60
N ALA A 36 7.29 -3.52 1.35
CA ALA A 36 7.77 -2.16 1.12
C ALA A 36 8.25 -1.45 2.39
N ARG A 37 7.89 -1.94 3.59
CA ARG A 37 8.21 -1.28 4.88
C ARG A 37 9.69 -1.01 5.08
N LYS A 38 10.57 -1.93 4.64
CA LYS A 38 12.04 -1.75 4.71
C LYS A 38 12.60 -0.60 3.87
N TYR A 39 11.81 -0.06 2.93
CA TYR A 39 12.20 1.04 2.06
C TYR A 39 11.60 2.38 2.49
N VAL A 40 10.70 2.39 3.48
CA VAL A 40 10.17 3.61 4.07
C VAL A 40 11.13 4.07 5.14
N LYS A 41 11.69 5.28 5.01
CA LYS A 41 12.44 5.92 6.09
C LYS A 41 11.47 6.20 7.23
N GLU A 42 11.70 5.63 8.41
CA GLU A 42 10.92 5.90 9.63
C GLU A 42 10.93 7.40 9.93
N GLY A 43 9.90 8.10 9.45
CA GLY A 43 9.74 9.54 9.58
C GLY A 43 8.48 9.97 10.31
N ASN A 44 7.50 9.09 10.47
CA ASN A 44 6.35 9.23 11.38
C ASN A 44 5.54 7.91 11.30
N ARG A 45 5.65 7.04 12.30
CA ARG A 45 4.79 5.85 12.44
C ARG A 45 3.91 6.02 13.67
N GLU A 46 3.05 7.03 13.65
CA GLU A 46 1.91 7.09 14.57
C GLU A 46 0.93 5.96 14.18
N THR A 47 1.00 4.90 14.98
CA THR A 47 0.23 3.67 14.90
C THR A 47 -1.28 3.95 14.90
N ASN A 48 -1.94 3.78 13.75
CA ASN A 48 -3.41 3.74 13.65
C ASN A 48 -3.87 2.33 13.28
N GLU A 49 -3.49 1.34 14.09
CA GLU A 49 -3.85 -0.07 13.87
C GLU A 49 -4.72 -0.65 15.01
N ALA A 50 -4.99 0.13 16.07
CA ALA A 50 -5.54 -0.39 17.32
C ALA A 50 -7.02 -0.07 17.61
N GLN A 51 -7.79 0.60 16.73
CA GLN A 51 -9.17 0.97 17.07
C GLN A 51 -10.17 0.74 15.91
N MET A 52 -10.40 -0.53 15.57
CA MET A 52 -11.62 -0.97 14.86
C MET A 52 -12.49 -1.91 15.71
N ALA A 53 -12.31 -1.92 17.04
CA ALA A 53 -13.22 -2.61 17.97
C ALA A 53 -14.11 -1.59 18.70
N ILE A 54 -15.26 -1.32 18.09
CA ILE A 54 -16.50 -0.73 18.62
C ILE A 54 -17.59 -1.43 17.79
N ASP A 55 -18.52 -2.23 18.29
CA ASP A 55 -19.11 -2.41 19.61
C ASP A 55 -19.50 -3.89 19.80
N ALA A 56 -19.12 -4.49 20.92
CA ALA A 56 -19.79 -5.68 21.44
C ALA A 56 -20.01 -5.45 22.94
N PRO A 57 -21.19 -4.94 23.37
CA PRO A 57 -21.52 -4.99 24.78
C PRO A 57 -21.73 -6.45 25.17
N ALA A 58 -20.86 -6.90 26.07
CA ALA A 58 -21.02 -8.14 26.80
C ALA A 58 -22.35 -8.14 27.56
N THR A 59 -22.91 -9.34 27.67
CA THR A 59 -24.06 -9.74 28.47
C THR A 59 -23.95 -9.27 29.92
N ASP A 60 -25.02 -8.66 30.44
CA ASP A 60 -25.34 -8.68 31.86
C ASP A 60 -26.73 -9.35 32.00
N ASP A 61 -26.70 -10.68 32.13
CA ASP A 61 -27.75 -11.42 32.81
C ASP A 61 -27.65 -11.07 34.30
N GLU A 62 -28.52 -10.20 34.82
CA GLU A 62 -28.72 -10.04 36.26
C GLU A 62 -30.20 -10.26 36.61
N GLU A 63 -30.41 -11.38 37.29
CA GLU A 63 -31.64 -11.94 37.85
C GLU A 63 -32.22 -11.05 38.96
N ASN A 64 -33.49 -10.65 38.81
CA ASN A 64 -34.45 -10.45 39.91
C ASN A 64 -35.90 -10.55 39.40
#